data_AF-A0AAN8FKZ8-F1
#
_entry.id   AF-A0AAN8FKZ8-F1
#
_cell.length_a   1.000
_cell.length_b   1.000
_cell.length_c   1.000
_cell.angle_alpha   90.00
_cell.angle_beta   90.00
_cell.angle_gamma   90.00
#
_symmetry.space_group_name_H-M   'P 1'
#
loop_
_entity.id
_entity.type
_entity.pdbx_description
1 polymer ?
#
loop_
_entity_poly.entity_id
_entity_poly.type
_entity_poly.pdbx_seq_one_letter_code
_entity_poly.pdbx_strand_id
1 'polypeptide(L)'
;MGYRVGYVMAERVSKDAPKLLTELEVVKFICKEFWSAMFGKQVDNLRTNHQGVYVVQDNKFCTLRSLAEGQQFVREAGALVTFPCGAV
;
A
#
# COMPACT_ATOMS: atom_id res chain seq x y z
N MET A 1 4.36 6.56 13.02
CA MET A 1 4.67 7.54 11.97
C MET A 1 3.94 7.24 10.67
N GLY A 2 4.01 6.03 10.12
CA GLY A 2 3.26 5.62 8.91
C GLY A 2 1.76 5.89 8.96
N TYR A 3 1.09 5.54 10.07
CA TYR A 3 -0.36 5.73 10.25
C TYR A 3 -0.85 7.16 10.06
N ARG A 4 -0.14 8.16 10.63
CA ARG A 4 -0.53 9.57 10.45
C ARG A 4 -0.38 10.03 9.01
N VAL A 5 0.67 9.59 8.33
CA VAL A 5 0.90 9.93 6.92
C VAL A 5 -0.14 9.26 6.04
N GLY A 6 -0.41 7.97 6.27
CA GLY A 6 -1.44 7.20 5.60
C GLY A 6 -2.83 7.84 5.76
N TYR A 7 -3.20 8.21 6.99
CA TYR A 7 -4.47 8.87 7.28
C TYR A 7 -4.64 10.19 6.52
N VAL A 8 -3.66 11.10 6.62
CA VAL A 8 -3.71 12.41 5.93
C VAL A 8 -3.72 12.22 4.41
N MET A 9 -2.98 11.25 3.88
CA MET A 9 -3.00 10.94 2.46
C MET A 9 -4.34 10.33 2.02
N ALA A 10 -4.91 9.44 2.82
CA ALA A 10 -6.22 8.86 2.53
C ALA A 10 -7.30 9.96 2.51
N GLU A 11 -7.31 10.91 3.46
CA GLU A 11 -8.22 12.06 3.43
C GLU A 11 -8.02 12.92 2.17
N ARG A 12 -6.77 13.19 1.79
CA ARG A 12 -6.47 14.01 0.60
C ARG A 12 -6.88 13.33 -0.70
N VAL A 13 -6.56 12.04 -0.85
CA VAL A 13 -6.79 11.27 -2.09
C VAL A 13 -8.27 10.89 -2.22
N SER A 14 -8.98 10.68 -1.11
CA SER A 14 -10.41 10.36 -1.14
C SER A 14 -11.32 11.57 -1.31
N LYS A 15 -10.79 12.80 -1.23
CA LYS A 15 -11.57 14.04 -1.31
C LYS A 15 -12.48 14.11 -2.55
N ASP A 16 -11.97 13.65 -3.69
CA ASP A 16 -12.69 13.64 -4.97
C ASP A 16 -13.18 12.23 -5.35
N ALA A 17 -12.98 11.24 -4.47
CA ALA A 17 -13.41 9.87 -4.72
C ALA A 17 -14.93 9.72 -4.48
N PRO A 18 -15.61 8.85 -5.24
CA PRO A 18 -16.96 8.43 -4.91
C PRO A 18 -17.02 7.89 -3.48
N LYS A 19 -18.20 7.99 -2.84
CA LYS A 19 -18.39 7.39 -1.50
C LYS A 19 -18.00 5.91 -1.54
N LEU A 20 -17.03 5.55 -0.72
CA LEU A 20 -16.56 4.17 -0.57
C LEU A 20 -17.52 3.44 0.36
N LEU A 21 -18.62 2.93 -0.18
CA LEU A 21 -19.73 2.37 0.60
C LEU A 21 -19.55 0.88 0.85
N THR A 22 -18.81 0.19 -0.02
CA THR A 22 -18.56 -1.24 0.06
C THR A 22 -17.09 -1.54 0.33
N GLU A 23 -16.83 -2.69 0.98
CA GLU A 23 -15.47 -3.19 1.20
C GLU A 23 -14.67 -3.31 -0.11
N LEU A 24 -15.32 -3.79 -1.18
CA LEU A 24 -14.69 -3.91 -2.49
C LEU A 24 -14.30 -2.55 -3.09
N GLU A 25 -15.10 -1.51 -2.88
CA GLU A 25 -14.77 -0.15 -3.32
C GLU A 25 -13.59 0.42 -2.54
N VAL A 26 -13.55 0.20 -1.21
CA VAL A 26 -12.41 0.59 -0.37
C VAL A 26 -11.13 -0.09 -0.85
N VAL A 27 -11.17 -1.40 -1.10
CA VAL A 27 -10.00 -2.15 -1.56
C VAL A 27 -9.56 -1.69 -2.96
N LYS A 28 -10.49 -1.40 -3.87
CA LYS A 28 -10.17 -0.82 -5.19
C LYS A 28 -9.48 0.53 -5.05
N PHE A 29 -10.02 1.39 -4.18
CA PHE A 29 -9.46 2.70 -3.88
C PHE A 29 -8.01 2.60 -3.37
N ILE A 30 -7.78 1.67 -2.45
CA ILE A 30 -6.44 1.42 -1.89
C ILE A 30 -5.48 0.98 -3.01
N CYS A 31 -5.88 -0.01 -3.83
CA CYS A 31 -5.00 -0.61 -4.82
C CYS A 31 -4.67 0.30 -6.01
N LYS A 32 -5.53 1.29 -6.31
CA LYS A 32 -5.38 2.13 -7.49
C LYS A 32 -5.00 3.55 -7.10
N GLU A 33 -5.92 4.31 -6.52
CA GLU A 33 -5.77 5.74 -6.26
C GLU A 33 -4.76 5.99 -5.14
N PHE A 34 -4.93 5.33 -3.99
CA PHE A 34 -4.05 5.51 -2.85
C PHE A 34 -2.62 5.00 -3.14
N TRP A 35 -2.49 3.78 -3.67
CA TRP A 35 -1.17 3.21 -4.01
C TRP A 35 -0.44 4.06 -5.05
N SER A 36 -1.16 4.56 -6.06
CA SER A 36 -0.56 5.43 -7.08
C SER A 36 -0.11 6.77 -6.49
N ALA A 37 -0.91 7.37 -5.61
CA ALA A 37 -0.56 8.62 -4.95
C ALA A 37 0.66 8.48 -4.01
N MET A 38 0.79 7.35 -3.31
CA MET A 38 1.86 7.10 -2.34
C MET A 38 3.16 6.60 -2.98
N PHE A 39 3.07 5.71 -3.97
CA PHE A 39 4.20 4.95 -4.50
C PHE A 39 4.42 5.13 -6.01
N GLY A 40 3.60 5.94 -6.67
CA GLY A 40 3.74 6.28 -8.09
C GLY A 40 3.34 5.15 -9.06
N LYS A 41 2.64 4.12 -8.57
CA LYS A 41 2.13 2.98 -9.36
C LYS A 41 0.90 2.37 -8.71
N GLN A 42 0.10 1.63 -9.48
CA GLN A 42 -0.95 0.77 -8.93
C GLN A 42 -0.32 -0.51 -8.34
N VAL A 43 -1.08 -1.19 -7.49
CA VAL A 43 -0.74 -2.53 -6.99
C VAL A 43 -0.63 -3.52 -8.15
N ASP A 44 0.37 -4.42 -8.11
CA ASP A 44 0.57 -5.41 -9.18
C ASP A 44 -0.40 -6.61 -9.06
N ASN A 45 -0.70 -7.02 -7.82
CA ASN A 45 -1.61 -8.13 -7.58
C ASN A 45 -2.41 -7.94 -6.29
N LEU A 46 -3.71 -8.24 -6.35
CA LEU A 46 -4.61 -8.30 -5.21
C LEU A 46 -5.17 -9.72 -5.13
N ARG A 47 -5.04 -10.36 -3.96
CA ARG A 47 -5.70 -11.64 -3.65
C ARG A 47 -6.66 -11.45 -2.49
N THR A 48 -7.75 -12.19 -2.49
CA THR A 48 -8.71 -12.22 -1.37
C THR A 48 -9.17 -13.65 -1.11
N ASN A 49 -9.50 -13.95 0.14
CA ASN A 49 -10.18 -15.20 0.50
C ASN A 49 -11.71 -15.04 0.54
N HIS A 50 -12.25 -13.87 0.16
CA HIS A 50 -13.68 -13.52 0.25
C HIS A 50 -14.27 -13.59 1.68
N GLN A 51 -13.41 -13.62 2.70
CA GLN A 51 -13.77 -13.63 4.12
C GLN A 51 -13.09 -12.44 4.85
N GLY A 52 -12.96 -11.31 4.16
CA GLY A 52 -12.39 -10.07 4.71
C GLY A 52 -10.86 -10.01 4.73
N VAL A 53 -10.15 -11.01 4.20
CA VAL A 53 -8.67 -10.96 4.08
C VAL A 53 -8.27 -10.60 2.67
N TYR A 54 -7.41 -9.58 2.56
CA TYR A 54 -6.83 -9.09 1.31
C TYR A 54 -5.31 -9.10 1.38
N VAL A 55 -4.67 -9.52 0.31
CA VAL A 55 -3.21 -9.52 0.16
C VAL A 55 -2.87 -8.65 -1.04
N VAL A 56 -2.12 -7.57 -0.77
CA VAL A 56 -1.61 -6.62 -1.75
C VAL A 56 -0.15 -6.93 -2.03
N GLN A 57 0.20 -7.09 -3.31
CA GLN A 57 1.56 -7.39 -3.75
C GLN A 57 2.08 -6.28 -4.67
N ASP A 58 3.26 -5.75 -4.33
CA ASP A 58 4.04 -4.83 -5.16
C ASP A 58 5.42 -5.45 -5.41
N ASN A 59 5.69 -5.79 -6.66
CA ASN A 59 6.91 -6.47 -7.10
C ASN A 59 8.13 -5.54 -7.18
N LYS A 60 7.93 -4.23 -7.24
CA LYS A 60 8.99 -3.22 -7.40
C LYS A 60 8.79 -2.08 -6.41
N PHE A 61 8.63 -2.46 -5.15
CA PHE A 61 8.26 -1.54 -4.11
C PHE A 61 9.33 -0.45 -3.94
N CYS A 62 8.92 0.82 -4.10
CA CYS A 62 9.85 1.92 -4.34
C CYS A 62 10.85 2.14 -3.20
N THR A 63 10.44 1.87 -1.96
CA THR A 63 11.24 2.03 -0.75
C THR A 63 12.36 0.99 -0.65
N LEU A 64 12.24 -0.13 -1.36
CA LEU A 64 13.23 -1.22 -1.39
C LEU A 64 14.15 -1.14 -2.61
N ARG A 65 13.90 -0.24 -3.58
CA ARG A 65 14.75 -0.10 -4.79
C ARG A 65 16.20 0.29 -4.50
N SER A 66 16.47 0.92 -3.36
CA SER A 66 17.83 1.29 -2.96
C SER A 66 18.62 0.13 -2.33
N LEU A 67 17.98 -1.01 -2.07
CA LEU A 67 18.61 -2.17 -1.46
C LEU A 67 19.20 -3.07 -2.55
N ALA A 68 20.47 -3.46 -2.39
CA ALA A 68 21.09 -4.40 -3.30
C ALA A 68 20.43 -5.79 -3.18
N GLU A 69 20.38 -6.54 -4.27
CA GLU A 69 19.82 -7.90 -4.27
C GLU A 69 20.69 -8.83 -3.42
N GLY A 70 20.10 -9.49 -2.40
CA GLY A 70 20.82 -10.46 -1.57
C GLY A 70 20.06 -10.84 -0.29
N GLN A 71 20.15 -12.11 0.13
CA GLN A 71 19.46 -12.60 1.34
C GLN A 71 19.94 -11.92 2.63
N GLN A 72 21.15 -11.35 2.62
CA GLN A 72 21.73 -10.60 3.74
C GLN A 72 20.89 -9.38 4.15
N PHE A 73 20.15 -8.79 3.23
CA PHE A 73 19.37 -7.57 3.48
C PHE A 73 17.91 -7.84 3.88
N VAL A 74 17.47 -9.10 3.99
CA VAL A 74 16.06 -9.46 4.29
C VAL A 74 15.62 -8.93 5.66
N ARG A 75 16.52 -8.95 6.66
CA ARG A 75 16.24 -8.40 7.99
C ARG A 75 16.12 -6.87 7.96
N GLU A 76 16.95 -6.20 7.16
CA GLU A 76 16.97 -4.74 7.02
C GLU A 76 15.79 -4.23 6.17
N ALA A 77 15.37 -5.01 5.18
CA ALA A 77 14.18 -4.76 4.38
C ALA A 77 12.91 -4.68 5.25
N GLY A 78 12.83 -5.46 6.33
CA GLY A 78 11.73 -5.41 7.31
C GLY A 78 11.54 -4.02 7.92
N ALA A 79 12.64 -3.32 8.24
CA ALA A 79 12.58 -1.96 8.76
C ALA A 79 12.07 -0.96 7.70
N LEU A 80 12.47 -1.14 6.43
CA LEU A 80 12.07 -0.28 5.32
C LEU A 80 10.58 -0.43 4.94
N VAL A 81 9.98 -1.58 5.19
CA VAL A 81 8.53 -1.79 4.96
C VAL A 81 7.67 -1.38 6.14
N THR A 82 8.23 -1.17 7.33
CA THR A 82 7.46 -0.82 8.55
C THR A 82 6.68 0.48 8.38
N PHE A 83 7.27 1.49 7.74
CA PHE A 83 6.60 2.77 7.47
C PHE A 83 5.38 2.61 6.54
N PRO A 84 5.50 2.00 5.35
CA PRO A 84 4.35 1.79 4.46
C PRO A 84 3.33 0.78 4.99
N CYS A 85 3.73 -0.23 5.78
CA CYS A 85 2.77 -1.09 6.48
C CYS A 85 1.90 -0.31 7.48
N GLY A 86 2.43 0.74 8.09
CA GLY A 86 1.62 1.60 8.95
C GLY A 86 0.74 2.58 8.16
N ALA A 87 1.01 2.82 6.88
CA ALA A 87 0.28 3.80 6.07
C ALA A 87 -1.00 3.23 5.42
N VAL A 88 -1.18 1.91 5.44
CA VAL A 88 -2.27 1.16 4.79
C VAL A 88 -3.12 0.49 5.86
#